data_AF-K1UEE6-F1
#
_entry.id   AF-K1UEE6-F1
#
_cell.length_a   1.000
_cell.length_b   1.000
_cell.length_c   1.000
_cell.angle_alpha   90.00
_cell.angle_beta   90.00
_cell.angle_gamma   90.00
#
_symmetry.space_group_name_H-M   'P 1'
#
loop_
_entity.id
_entity.type
_entity.pdbx_description
1 polymer ?
#
loop_
_entity_poly.entity_id
_entity_poly.type
_entity_poly.pdbx_seq_one_letter_code
_entity_poly.pdbx_strand_id
1 'polypeptide(L)' 'MLKCLLAPVAMLYKAGVTFRHRLFDWGILKSERFDVPVICIGNITVGGTGKTPMVEMVLDYMSQFH' A
#
# COMPACT_ATOMS: atom_id res chain seq x y z
N MET A 1 18.12 21.61 5.02
CA MET A 1 19.03 21.84 3.88
C MET A 1 19.10 20.64 2.92
N LEU A 2 19.38 19.39 3.37
CA LEU A 2 19.45 18.20 2.50
C LEU A 2 18.10 17.78 1.83
N LYS A 3 16.97 18.02 2.51
CA LYS A 3 15.62 17.69 1.99
C LYS A 3 15.29 18.38 0.65
N CYS A 4 15.77 19.60 0.44
CA CYS A 4 15.50 20.34 -0.79
C CYS A 4 16.23 19.74 -2.00
N LEU A 5 17.38 19.10 -1.78
CA LEU A 5 18.14 18.42 -2.83
C LEU A 5 17.44 17.14 -3.31
N LEU A 6 16.73 16.45 -2.43
CA LEU A 6 15.95 15.25 -2.77
C LEU A 6 14.55 15.58 -3.30
N ALA A 7 14.09 16.83 -3.17
CA ALA A 7 12.77 17.26 -3.64
C ALA A 7 12.51 16.99 -5.14
N PRO A 8 13.42 17.29 -6.09
CA PRO A 8 13.20 16.96 -7.50
C PRO A 8 13.09 15.44 -7.73
N VAL A 9 13.90 14.64 -7.03
CA VAL A 9 13.84 13.17 -7.11
C VAL A 9 12.51 12.65 -6.53
N ALA A 10 12.05 13.23 -5.42
CA ALA A 10 10.77 12.89 -4.80
C ALA A 10 9.58 13.24 -5.72
N MET A 11 9.66 14.35 -6.46
CA MET A 11 8.64 14.73 -7.44
C MET A 11 8.57 13.74 -8.60
N LEU A 12 9.72 13.31 -9.14
CA LEU A 12 9.79 12.26 -10.16
C LEU A 12 9.22 10.93 -9.66
N TYR A 13 9.58 10.51 -8.45
CA TYR A 13 9.02 9.32 -7.81
C TYR A 13 7.49 9.43 -7.68
N LYS A 14 6.98 10.56 -7.18
CA LYS A 14 5.54 10.81 -7.04
C LYS A 14 4.82 10.75 -8.39
N ALA A 15 5.39 11.34 -9.44
CA ALA A 15 4.84 11.28 -10.79
C ALA A 15 4.75 9.84 -11.31
N GLY A 16 5.82 9.05 -11.13
CA GLY A 16 5.84 7.64 -11.52
C GLY A 16 4.81 6.79 -10.76
N VAL A 17 4.71 6.95 -9.43
CA VAL A 17 3.71 6.23 -8.61
C VAL A 17 2.28 6.62 -9.01
N THR A 18 2.04 7.91 -9.24
CA THR A 18 0.71 8.40 -9.66
C THR A 18 0.34 7.88 -11.04
N PHE A 19 1.29 7.86 -11.97
CA PHE A 19 1.09 7.27 -13.29
C PHE A 19 0.74 5.79 -13.19
N ARG A 20 1.50 5.02 -12.40
CA ARG A 20 1.21 3.59 -12.14
C ARG A 20 -0.20 3.41 -11.58
N HIS A 21 -0.62 4.20 -10.58
CA HIS A 21 -1.97 4.12 -10.01
C HIS A 21 -3.04 4.38 -11.08
N ARG A 22 -2.86 5.40 -11.91
CA ARG A 22 -3.78 5.68 -13.03
C ARG A 22 -3.88 4.54 -14.02
N LEU A 23 -2.79 3.81 -14.29
CA LEU A 23 -2.85 2.64 -15.16
C LEU A 23 -3.73 1.51 -14.56
N PHE A 24 -3.75 1.35 -13.24
CA PHE A 24 -4.69 0.44 -12.57
C PHE A 24 -6.12 0.99 -12.59
N ASP A 25 -6.31 2.28 -12.31
CA ASP A 25 -7.64 2.92 -12.32
C ASP A 25 -8.29 2.87 -13.71
N TRP A 26 -7.48 2.99 -14.77
CA TRP A 26 -7.91 2.87 -16.17
C TRP A 26 -8.06 1.42 -16.65
N GLY A 27 -7.75 0.42 -15.81
CA GLY A 27 -7.83 -0.99 -16.17
C GLY A 27 -6.80 -1.46 -17.20
N ILE A 28 -5.75 -0.66 -17.46
CA ILE A 28 -4.64 -1.03 -18.36
C ILE A 28 -3.77 -2.10 -17.70
N LEU A 29 -3.51 -1.96 -16.40
CA LEU A 29 -2.87 -2.99 -15.61
C LEU A 29 -3.93 -3.94 -15.06
N LYS A 30 -3.65 -5.24 -15.15
CA LYS A 30 -4.56 -6.30 -14.69
C LYS A 30 -4.60 -6.33 -13.16
N SER A 31 -5.81 -6.41 -12.62
CA SER A 31 -6.07 -6.67 -11.21
C SER A 31 -6.62 -8.09 -11.08
N GLU A 32 -5.91 -8.95 -10.34
CA GLU A 32 -6.35 -10.31 -10.05
C GLU A 32 -7.48 -10.30 -9.02
N ARG A 33 -8.48 -11.17 -9.22
CA ARG A 33 -9.60 -11.36 -8.29
C ARG A 33 -9.59 -12.81 -7.81
N PHE A 34 -9.89 -12.99 -6.53
CA PHE A 34 -9.95 -14.29 -5.89
C PHE A 34 -11.39 -14.57 -5.45
N ASP A 35 -11.78 -15.85 -5.48
CA ASP A 35 -13.12 -16.30 -5.07
C ASP A 35 -13.31 -16.33 -3.54
N VAL A 36 -12.25 -16.04 -2.78
CA VAL A 36 -12.25 -15.94 -1.31
C VAL A 36 -12.10 -14.48 -0.88
N PRO A 37 -12.66 -14.09 0.28
CA PRO A 37 -12.44 -12.74 0.81
C PRO A 37 -10.96 -12.52 1.14
N VAL A 38 -10.37 -11.46 0.58
CA VAL A 38 -8.96 -11.10 0.80
C VAL A 38 -8.88 -9.75 1.50
N ILE A 39 -8.14 -9.69 2.61
CA ILE A 39 -7.86 -8.46 3.35
C ILE A 39 -6.38 -8.08 3.15
N CYS A 40 -6.13 -6.92 2.56
CA CYS A 40 -4.78 -6.39 2.35
C CYS A 40 -4.40 -5.39 3.44
N ILE A 41 -3.39 -5.71 4.26
CA ILE A 41 -2.88 -4.82 5.31
C ILE A 41 -1.54 -4.21 4.86
N GLY A 42 -1.50 -2.89 4.72
CA GLY A 42 -0.35 -2.15 4.19
C GLY A 42 -0.10 -0.82 4.92
N ASN A 43 0.93 -0.09 4.49
CA ASN A 43 1.24 1.24 5.00
C ASN A 43 1.82 2.13 3.88
N ILE A 44 1.67 3.45 4.02
CA ILE A 44 2.11 4.46 3.06
C ILE A 44 3.57 4.87 3.32
N THR A 45 4.02 4.82 4.56
CA THR A 45 5.36 5.26 4.97
C THR A 45 6.34 4.08 5.06
N VAL A 46 7.60 4.34 4.71
CA VAL A 46 8.69 3.37 4.91
C VAL A 46 9.09 3.32 6.40
N GLY A 47 9.37 2.13 6.91
CA GLY A 47 9.80 1.91 8.30
C GLY A 47 8.86 1.00 9.11
N GLY A 48 9.16 0.85 10.40
CA GLY A 48 8.39 0.02 11.33
C GLY A 48 7.09 0.69 11.76
N THR A 49 6.04 0.57 10.95
CA THR A 49 4.75 1.25 11.19
C THR A 49 3.68 0.34 11.78
N GLY A 50 4.10 -0.68 12.55
CA GLY A 50 3.17 -1.56 13.26
C GLY A 50 2.32 -2.48 12.36
N LYS A 51 2.73 -2.75 11.11
CA LYS A 51 2.00 -3.67 10.22
C LYS A 51 1.86 -5.08 10.83
N THR A 52 2.91 -5.60 11.46
CA THR A 52 2.88 -6.94 12.08
C THR A 52 1.91 -7.01 13.27
N PRO A 53 2.00 -6.12 14.28
CA PRO A 53 0.98 -6.08 15.35
C PRO A 53 -0.44 -5.83 14.85
N MET A 54 -0.61 -5.03 13.78
CA MET A 54 -1.93 -4.80 13.18
C MET A 54 -2.49 -6.09 12.55
N VAL A 55 -1.65 -6.89 11.88
CA VAL A 55 -2.06 -8.18 11.33
C VAL A 55 -2.49 -9.13 12.44
N GLU A 56 -1.72 -9.22 13.54
CA GLU A 56 -2.06 -10.04 14.70
C GLU A 56 -3.42 -9.66 15.29
N MET A 57 -3.65 -8.37 15.52
CA MET A 57 -4.93 -7.87 16.02
C MET A 57 -6.11 -8.21 15.09
N VAL A 58 -5.93 -8.09 13.76
CA VAL A 58 -6.98 -8.43 12.79
C VAL A 58 -7.26 -9.94 12.79
N LEU A 59 -6.23 -10.78 12.89
CA LEU A 59 -6.39 -12.23 13.00
C LEU A 59 -7.15 -12.62 14.26
N ASP A 60 -6.76 -12.06 15.41
CA ASP A 60 -7.43 -12.31 16.69
C ASP A 60 -8.90 -11.88 16.62
N TYR A 61 -9.18 -10.68 16.08
CA TYR A 61 -10.54 -10.18 15.92
C TYR A 61 -11.39 -11.09 15.03
N MET A 62 -10.87 -11.53 13.88
CA MET A 62 -11.59 -12.42 12.97
C MET A 62 -11.79 -13.82 13.56
N SER A 63 -10.86 -14.31 14.39
CA SER A 63 -10.95 -15.62 15.04
C SER A 63 -12.07 -15.71 16.10
N GLN A 64 -12.47 -14.57 16.69
CA GLN A 64 -13.55 -14.51 17.68
C GLN A 64 -14.96 -14.66 17.09
N PHE A 65 -15.11 -14.46 15.77
CA PHE A 65 -16.38 -14.61 15.07
C PHE A 65 -16.57 -16.01 14.45
N HIS A 66 -15.72 -16.97 14.83
CA HIS A 66 -15.91 -18.40 14.58
C HIS A 66 -16.52 -19.11 15.80
#